data_AF-A0A1W9V0T8-F1
#
_entry.id   AF-A0A1W9V0T8-F1
#
_cell.length_a   1.000
_cell.length_b   1.000
_cell.length_c   1.000
_cell.angle_alpha   90.00
_cell.angle_beta   90.00
_cell.angle_gamma   90.00
#
_symmetry.space_group_name_H-M   'P 1'
#
loop_
_entity.id
_entity.type
_entity.pdbx_description
1 polymer ?
#
loop_
_entity_poly.entity_id
_entity_poly.type
_entity_poly.pdbx_seq_one_letter_code
_entity_poly.pdbx_strand_id
1 'polypeptide(L)'
;MWPFIKPINLIRYLMVWRVNSSLVWQPNYLPVDISLTLGSIITNRLPVREAAPWRKALAPWNNYFNLSNPVKKGRKGKAPGKIRAVPNASWPLQSVIFSYPGKSTYGKGELIVWELKLLGESADHNLFLEYILPAIE
;
A
#
# COMPACT_ATOMS: atom_id res chain seq x y z
N MET A 1 25.18 16.30 20.86
CA MET A 1 24.16 16.14 19.79
C MET A 1 24.48 17.16 18.71
N TRP A 2 24.68 16.77 17.45
CA TRP A 2 24.97 17.76 16.39
C TRP A 2 23.69 18.61 16.12
N PRO A 3 23.80 19.94 15.96
CA PRO A 3 22.68 20.89 16.02
C PRO A 3 21.69 20.85 14.83
N PHE A 4 21.82 19.91 13.88
CA PHE A 4 20.92 19.78 12.72
C PHE A 4 20.05 18.53 12.73
N ILE A 5 20.20 17.63 13.71
CA ILE A 5 19.27 16.50 13.85
C ILE A 5 18.00 17.04 14.51
N LYS A 6 17.10 17.60 13.70
CA LYS A 6 15.74 17.90 14.15
C LYS A 6 15.07 16.56 14.51
N PRO A 7 14.46 16.43 15.71
CA PRO A 7 13.72 15.24 16.05
C PRO A 7 12.57 15.07 15.05
N ILE A 8 12.46 13.87 14.48
CA ILE A 8 11.37 13.52 13.57
C ILE A 8 10.35 12.73 14.38
N ASN A 9 9.12 13.22 14.43
CA ASN A 9 8.02 12.45 14.99
C ASN A 9 7.79 11.19 14.14
N LEU A 10 7.79 10.03 14.79
CA LEU A 10 7.68 8.74 14.13
C LEU A 10 6.83 7.81 15.00
N ILE A 11 5.72 7.34 14.45
CA ILE A 11 4.95 6.25 15.02
C ILE A 11 5.13 5.02 14.12
N ARG A 12 5.37 3.86 14.74
CA ARG A 12 5.55 2.58 14.05
C ARG A 12 4.50 1.61 14.52
N TYR A 13 3.79 1.01 13.57
CA TYR A 13 2.83 -0.06 13.80
C TYR A 13 3.36 -1.35 13.19
N LEU A 14 3.51 -2.38 14.03
CA LEU A 14 3.81 -3.73 13.59
C LEU A 14 2.49 -4.45 13.33
N MET A 15 2.31 -4.90 12.09
CA MET A 15 1.13 -5.61 11.63
C MET A 15 1.45 -7.09 11.52
N VAL A 16 0.61 -7.91 12.16
CA VAL A 16 0.76 -9.36 12.17
C VAL A 16 -0.54 -9.97 11.65
N TRP A 17 -0.51 -10.47 10.42
CA TRP A 17 -1.66 -11.10 9.79
C TRP A 17 -1.53 -12.61 9.87
N ARG A 18 -2.54 -13.26 10.44
CA ARG A 18 -2.64 -14.72 10.48
C ARG A 18 -3.37 -15.22 9.23
N VAL A 19 -2.74 -16.14 8.51
CA VAL A 19 -3.34 -16.76 7.33
C VAL A 19 -4.46 -17.72 7.76
N ASN A 20 -5.68 -17.42 7.36
CA ASN A 20 -6.85 -18.22 7.72
C ASN A 20 -7.24 -19.27 6.66
N SER A 21 -6.78 -19.10 5.42
CA SER A 21 -6.99 -20.08 4.33
C SER A 21 -5.93 -21.17 4.31
N SER A 22 -6.15 -22.23 3.52
CA SER A 22 -5.20 -23.34 3.40
C SER A 22 -3.85 -22.92 2.82
N LEU A 23 -3.87 -22.03 1.82
CA LEU A 23 -2.69 -21.52 1.14
C LEU A 23 -2.94 -20.09 0.63
N VAL A 24 -1.99 -19.19 0.85
CA VAL A 24 -1.94 -17.83 0.31
C VAL A 24 -0.64 -17.62 -0.43
N TRP A 25 -0.73 -17.03 -1.62
CA TRP A 25 0.43 -16.56 -2.36
C TRP A 25 0.62 -15.08 -2.06
N GLN A 26 1.78 -14.73 -1.51
CA GLN A 26 2.17 -13.33 -1.35
C GLN A 26 2.42 -12.75 -2.74
N PRO A 27 1.90 -11.55 -3.04
CA PRO A 27 2.16 -10.93 -4.32
C PRO A 27 3.64 -10.50 -4.42
N ASN A 28 4.11 -10.30 -5.64
CA ASN A 28 5.52 -9.97 -5.92
C ASN A 28 6.00 -8.71 -5.20
N TYR A 29 5.10 -7.77 -4.90
CA TYR A 29 5.40 -6.51 -4.22
C TYR A 29 4.34 -6.18 -3.17
N LEU A 30 4.30 -6.96 -2.08
CA LEU A 30 3.34 -6.79 -0.99
C LEU A 30 3.15 -5.33 -0.51
N PRO A 31 4.19 -4.50 -0.30
CA PRO A 31 3.98 -3.11 0.09
C PRO A 31 3.16 -2.29 -0.91
N VAL A 32 3.32 -2.55 -2.21
CA VAL A 32 2.57 -1.86 -3.26
C VAL A 32 1.11 -2.28 -3.20
N ASP A 33 0.83 -3.57 -3.10
CA ASP A 33 -0.55 -4.07 -3.03
C ASP A 33 -1.26 -3.60 -1.77
N ILE A 34 -0.61 -3.67 -0.60
CA ILE A 34 -1.14 -3.12 0.66
C ILE A 34 -1.41 -1.61 0.50
N SER A 35 -0.46 -0.86 -0.07
CA SER A 35 -0.59 0.59 -0.27
C SER A 35 -1.83 0.95 -1.10
N LEU A 36 -2.08 0.19 -2.17
CA LEU A 36 -3.18 0.42 -3.08
C LEU A 36 -4.52 0.00 -2.48
N THR A 37 -4.57 -1.18 -1.85
CA THR A 37 -5.78 -1.68 -1.20
C THR A 37 -6.21 -0.75 -0.08
N LEU A 38 -5.29 -0.40 0.83
CA LEU A 38 -5.59 0.52 1.93
C LEU A 38 -5.96 1.90 1.41
N GLY A 39 -5.19 2.46 0.47
CA GLY A 39 -5.51 3.76 -0.12
C GLY A 39 -6.91 3.78 -0.74
N SER A 40 -7.29 2.71 -1.44
CA SER A 40 -8.62 2.60 -2.06
C SER A 40 -9.73 2.51 -1.01
N ILE A 41 -9.56 1.70 0.04
CA ILE A 41 -10.54 1.58 1.12
C ILE A 41 -10.70 2.91 1.87
N ILE A 42 -9.59 3.57 2.22
CA ILE A 42 -9.59 4.87 2.89
C ILE A 42 -10.31 5.90 2.01
N THR A 43 -9.98 5.98 0.72
CA THR A 43 -10.62 6.90 -0.24
C THR A 43 -12.14 6.73 -0.30
N ASN A 44 -12.63 5.49 -0.20
CA ASN A 44 -14.05 5.18 -0.27
C ASN A 44 -14.81 5.52 1.02
N ARG A 45 -14.11 5.60 2.15
CA ARG A 45 -14.70 5.93 3.45
C ARG A 45 -14.65 7.43 3.78
N LEU A 46 -13.70 8.15 3.19
CA LEU A 46 -13.54 9.59 3.42
C LEU A 46 -14.65 10.43 2.77
N PRO A 47 -15.06 11.54 3.40
CA PRO A 47 -15.87 12.58 2.76
C PRO A 47 -15.23 13.10 1.47
N VAL A 48 -16.04 13.61 0.54
CA VAL A 48 -15.58 14.00 -0.81
C VAL A 48 -14.37 14.94 -0.81
N ARG A 49 -14.30 15.89 0.13
CA ARG A 49 -13.20 16.86 0.23
C ARG A 49 -11.88 16.20 0.64
N GLU A 50 -11.92 15.30 1.61
CA GLU A 50 -10.76 14.58 2.13
C GLU A 50 -10.34 13.43 1.21
N ALA A 51 -11.29 12.81 0.50
CA ALA A 51 -11.02 11.77 -0.49
C ALA A 51 -10.32 12.31 -1.75
N ALA A 52 -10.48 13.59 -2.08
CA ALA A 52 -9.90 14.20 -3.29
C ALA A 52 -8.38 14.03 -3.43
N PRO A 53 -7.55 14.35 -2.42
CA PRO A 53 -6.10 14.12 -2.49
C PRO A 53 -5.75 12.63 -2.62
N TRP A 54 -6.49 11.72 -1.98
CA TRP A 54 -6.29 10.29 -2.13
C TRP A 54 -6.61 9.78 -3.54
N ARG A 55 -7.71 10.24 -4.14
CA ARG A 55 -8.06 9.92 -5.54
C ARG A 55 -6.96 10.39 -6.51
N LYS A 56 -6.41 11.58 -6.27
CA LYS A 56 -5.30 12.12 -7.06
C LYS A 56 -4.04 11.25 -6.93
N ALA A 57 -3.74 10.76 -5.71
CA ALA A 57 -2.63 9.85 -5.45
C ALA A 57 -2.81 8.47 -6.12
N LEU A 58 -4.04 7.94 -6.16
CA LEU A 58 -4.34 6.62 -6.74
C LEU A 58 -4.50 6.63 -8.27
N ALA A 59 -4.84 7.76 -8.88
CA ALA A 59 -5.09 7.85 -10.32
C ALA A 59 -3.95 7.32 -11.21
N PRO A 60 -2.66 7.62 -10.95
CA PRO A 60 -1.54 7.08 -11.73
C PRO A 60 -1.44 5.54 -11.64
N TRP A 61 -1.75 4.99 -10.46
CA TRP A 61 -1.70 3.56 -10.21
C TRP A 61 -2.82 2.80 -10.92
N ASN A 62 -4.05 3.33 -10.92
CA ASN A 62 -5.17 2.74 -11.66
C ASN A 62 -4.85 2.60 -13.15
N ASN A 63 -4.23 3.63 -13.73
CA ASN A 63 -3.79 3.58 -15.13
C ASN A 63 -2.69 2.54 -15.36
N TYR A 64 -1.78 2.36 -14.40
CA TYR A 64 -0.72 1.36 -14.49
C TYR A 64 -1.29 -0.07 -14.51
N PHE A 65 -2.18 -0.42 -13.59
CA PHE A 65 -2.78 -1.77 -13.54
C PHE A 65 -3.71 -2.07 -14.71
N ASN A 66 -4.49 -1.08 -15.16
CA ASN A 66 -5.35 -1.21 -16.33
C ASN A 66 -4.56 -1.47 -17.62
N LEU A 67 -3.30 -1.00 -17.69
CA LEU A 67 -2.40 -1.26 -18.80
C LEU A 67 -1.59 -2.55 -18.64
N SER A 68 -1.26 -2.95 -17.41
CA SER A 68 -0.51 -4.19 -17.13
C SER A 68 -1.36 -5.45 -17.18
N ASN A 69 -2.70 -5.32 -17.12
CA ASN A 69 -3.64 -6.39 -17.43
C ASN A 69 -4.16 -6.22 -18.86
N PRO A 70 -3.44 -6.71 -19.90
CA PRO A 70 -4.07 -6.90 -21.19
C PRO A 70 -5.12 -7.98 -21.01
N VAL A 71 -6.37 -7.56 -20.79
CA VAL A 71 -7.53 -8.43 -21.01
C VAL A 71 -7.30 -9.08 -22.36
N LYS A 72 -7.18 -10.41 -22.35
CA LYS A 72 -6.98 -11.28 -23.50
C LYS A 72 -8.03 -10.99 -24.58
N LYS A 73 -7.85 -9.95 -25.39
CA LYS A 73 -8.53 -9.80 -26.67
C LYS A 73 -7.57 -10.34 -27.71
N GLY A 74 -7.88 -11.56 -28.17
CA GLY A 74 -7.09 -12.35 -29.11
C GLY A 74 -6.79 -11.63 -30.43
N ARG A 75 -5.76 -10.79 -30.44
CA ARG A 75 -5.10 -10.32 -31.66
C ARG A 75 -3.62 -10.59 -31.57
N LYS A 76 -3.20 -11.60 -32.34
CA LYS A 76 -1.81 -11.95 -32.62
C LYS A 76 -1.00 -10.70 -32.96
N GLY A 77 0.18 -10.56 -32.33
CA GLY A 77 1.31 -9.91 -32.99
C GLY A 77 1.69 -8.48 -32.58
N LYS A 78 1.42 -8.00 -31.36
CA LYS A 78 2.17 -6.85 -30.83
C LYS A 78 2.82 -7.23 -29.51
N ALA A 79 4.15 -7.11 -29.47
CA ALA A 79 4.99 -7.38 -28.31
C ALA A 79 4.38 -6.75 -27.04
N PRO A 80 4.54 -7.38 -25.86
CA PRO A 80 4.08 -6.80 -24.61
C PRO A 80 4.69 -5.41 -24.49
N GLY A 81 3.84 -4.38 -24.50
CA GLY A 81 4.27 -2.99 -24.40
C GLY A 81 5.19 -2.87 -23.18
N LYS A 82 6.36 -2.26 -23.38
CA LYS A 82 7.35 -1.93 -22.33
C LYS A 82 6.61 -1.65 -21.02
N ILE A 83 6.91 -2.43 -19.98
CA ILE A 83 6.46 -2.18 -18.61
C ILE A 83 6.76 -0.71 -18.36
N ARG A 84 5.70 0.10 -18.22
CA ARG A 84 5.86 1.53 -17.94
C ARG A 84 6.57 1.64 -16.59
N ALA A 85 7.38 2.69 -16.40
CA ALA A 85 8.00 2.92 -15.10
C ALA A 85 6.93 2.93 -14.00
N VAL A 86 7.25 2.35 -12.84
CA VAL A 86 6.37 2.37 -11.66
C VAL A 86 5.96 3.82 -11.39
N PRO A 87 4.66 4.13 -11.27
CA PRO A 87 4.22 5.49 -11.04
C PRO A 87 4.84 6.05 -9.76
N ASN A 88 5.47 7.22 -9.86
CA ASN A 88 5.94 7.95 -8.68
C ASN A 88 4.76 8.70 -8.06
N ALA A 89 3.90 7.99 -7.36
CA ALA A 89 2.74 8.55 -6.66
C ALA A 89 2.66 7.99 -5.24
N SER A 90 2.74 8.89 -4.26
CA SER A 90 2.67 8.58 -2.82
C SER A 90 1.28 8.87 -2.25
N TRP A 91 0.97 8.29 -1.09
CA TRP A 91 -0.18 8.71 -0.30
C TRP A 91 -0.13 10.21 0.03
N PRO A 92 -1.27 10.86 0.34
CA PRO A 92 -1.31 12.24 0.79
C PRO A 92 -0.84 12.42 2.24
N LEU A 93 0.01 11.51 2.73
CA LEU A 93 0.57 11.51 4.07
C LEU A 93 1.98 10.91 4.04
N GLN A 94 2.82 11.28 5.00
CA GLN A 94 4.20 10.80 5.07
C GLN A 94 4.22 9.43 5.74
N SER A 95 4.22 8.37 4.94
CA SER A 95 4.29 7.00 5.43
C SER A 95 5.21 6.09 4.64
N VAL A 96 5.67 5.04 5.30
CA VAL A 96 6.39 3.93 4.68
C VAL A 96 5.73 2.62 5.08
N ILE A 97 5.41 1.79 4.09
CA ILE A 97 5.03 0.39 4.29
C ILE A 97 6.28 -0.46 4.05
N PHE A 98 6.67 -1.21 5.07
CA PHE A 98 7.84 -2.07 5.03
C PHE A 98 7.41 -3.52 5.21
N SER A 99 7.53 -4.33 4.15
CA SER A 99 7.33 -5.77 4.26
C SER A 99 8.62 -6.42 4.72
N TYR A 100 8.56 -7.28 5.74
CA TYR A 100 9.70 -8.14 6.04
C TYR A 100 9.92 -9.14 4.91
N PRO A 101 11.18 -9.44 4.57
CA PRO A 101 11.47 -10.49 3.59
C PRO A 101 10.97 -11.83 4.14
N GLY A 102 10.31 -12.59 3.28
CA GLY A 102 9.68 -13.84 3.64
C GLY A 102 9.55 -14.77 2.44
N LYS A 103 8.77 -15.82 2.64
CA LYS A 103 8.44 -16.79 1.59
C LYS A 103 7.30 -16.28 0.71
N SER A 104 7.19 -16.80 -0.51
CA SER A 104 6.12 -16.45 -1.44
C SER A 104 4.79 -17.15 -1.13
N THR A 105 4.81 -18.23 -0.34
CA THR A 105 3.64 -19.04 -0.02
C THR A 105 3.50 -19.25 1.48
N TYR A 106 2.29 -19.01 1.99
CA TYR A 106 1.95 -19.19 3.39
C TYR A 106 0.79 -20.16 3.54
N GLY A 107 0.92 -21.10 4.48
CA GLY A 107 -0.12 -22.03 4.87
C GLY A 107 -1.00 -21.52 6.00
N LYS A 108 -2.06 -22.25 6.29
CA LYS A 108 -2.98 -21.93 7.39
C LYS A 108 -2.25 -21.78 8.72
N GLY A 109 -2.55 -20.70 9.44
CA GLY A 109 -2.04 -20.39 10.77
C GLY A 109 -0.71 -19.66 10.78
N GLU A 110 -0.03 -19.54 9.64
CA GLU A 110 1.23 -18.82 9.54
C GLU A 110 1.03 -17.30 9.58
N LEU A 111 2.10 -16.58 9.93
CA LEU A 111 2.08 -15.14 10.14
C LEU A 111 2.78 -14.41 8.99
N ILE A 112 2.10 -13.42 8.44
CA ILE A 112 2.66 -12.43 7.52
C ILE A 112 2.88 -11.15 8.32
N VAL A 113 4.12 -10.67 8.37
CA VAL A 113 4.51 -9.53 9.19
C VAL A 113 4.95 -8.37 8.30
N TRP A 114 4.49 -7.18 8.61
CA TRP A 114 4.90 -5.94 7.95
C TRP A 114 4.77 -4.74 8.90
N GLU A 115 5.43 -3.64 8.58
CA GLU A 115 5.37 -2.41 9.37
C GLU A 115 4.73 -1.27 8.58
N LEU A 116 3.92 -0.47 9.26
CA LEU A 116 3.53 0.87 8.83
C LEU A 116 4.25 1.91 9.67
N LYS A 117 4.96 2.83 9.02
CA LYS A 117 5.64 3.95 9.66
C LYS A 117 4.94 5.24 9.25
N LEU A 118 4.48 6.02 10.23
CA LEU A 118 3.94 7.36 10.03
C LEU A 118 4.98 8.39 10.50
N LEU A 119 5.22 9.41 9.67
CA LEU A 119 6.33 10.35 9.82
C LEU A 119 5.81 11.79 9.94
N GLY A 120 6.55 12.62 10.68
CA GLY A 120 6.34 14.07 10.71
C GLY A 120 4.96 14.44 11.25
N GLU A 121 4.25 15.29 10.51
CA GLU A 121 2.88 15.71 10.84
C GLU A 121 1.86 14.58 10.69
N SER A 122 2.18 13.55 9.91
CA SER A 122 1.32 12.37 9.76
C SER A 122 1.50 11.35 10.89
N ALA A 123 2.49 11.54 11.77
CA ALA A 123 2.73 10.70 12.93
C ALA A 123 1.71 10.96 14.05
N ASP A 124 0.44 10.72 13.73
CA ASP A 124 -0.71 10.87 14.62
C ASP A 124 -1.38 9.50 14.85
N HIS A 125 -1.65 9.19 16.11
CA HIS A 125 -2.35 7.96 16.49
C HIS A 125 -3.84 7.99 16.10
N ASN A 126 -4.48 9.15 16.12
CA ASN A 126 -5.88 9.29 15.74
C ASN A 126 -6.06 8.97 14.25
N LEU A 127 -5.15 9.43 13.39
CA LEU A 127 -5.14 9.08 11.97
C LEU A 127 -5.11 7.55 11.75
N PHE A 128 -4.32 6.84 12.56
CA PHE A 128 -4.27 5.39 12.50
C PHE A 128 -5.61 4.75 12.89
N LEU A 129 -6.16 5.14 14.04
CA LEU A 129 -7.40 4.56 14.57
C LEU A 129 -8.64 4.88 13.71
N GLU A 130 -8.71 6.08 13.14
CA GLU A 130 -9.88 6.53 12.39
C GLU A 130 -9.90 6.03 10.94
N TYR A 131 -8.73 5.97 10.28
CA TYR A 131 -8.67 5.70 8.84
C TYR A 131 -7.98 4.39 8.49
N ILE A 132 -6.85 4.09 9.14
CA ILE A 132 -5.99 2.97 8.72
C ILE A 132 -6.45 1.65 9.32
N LEU A 133 -6.66 1.61 10.64
CA LEU A 133 -7.09 0.40 11.34
C LEU A 133 -8.43 -0.11 10.77
N PRO A 134 -9.46 0.72 10.57
CA PRO A 134 -10.71 0.24 10.00
C PRO A 134 -10.56 -0.26 8.56
N ALA A 135 -9.56 0.22 7.81
CA ALA A 135 -9.31 -0.24 6.44
C ALA A 135 -8.57 -1.60 6.38
N ILE A 136 -7.96 -2.02 7.48
CA ILE A 136 -7.25 -3.31 7.62
C ILE A 136 -8.19 -4.42 8.11
N GLU A 137 -9.16 -4.09 8.96
CA GLU A 137 -10.23 -4.99 9.43
C GLU A 137 -11.23 -5.35 8.31
#